data_AF-A0A5K1JUH9-F1
#
_entry.id   AF-A0A5K1JUH9-F1
#
_cell.length_a   1.000
_cell.length_b   1.000
_cell.length_c   1.000
_cell.angle_alpha   90.00
_cell.angle_beta   90.00
_cell.angle_gamma   90.00
#
_symmetry.space_group_name_H-M   'P 1'
#
loop_
_entity.id
_entity.type
_entity.pdbx_description
1 polymer ?
#
loop_
_entity_poly.entity_id
_entity_poly.type
_entity_poly.pdbx_seq_one_letter_code
_entity_poly.pdbx_strand_id
1 'polypeptide(L)'
;MLTKSVLSKSESDTPDIQRTLRAFNWSVQVFTPKAAALFAVTGAALFFYFRSEKDKLQEQRRGEVFTEKDLLGKWSLIYFGFTNCPDICPEELDKMSAAVEKLDKEYGPIVQPIFISVDPARDSVPQVARYVSEFHPRLVGLTGDYATLKATCKAYRVYFSTPPDAKADDDYLVDHSIFFYFMDPHGRFVDAFGKVSTEEDVIERVRKEITRWEGETGRKV
;
A
#
# COMPACT_ATOMS: atom_id res chain seq x y z
N MET A 1 -8.66 66.92 42.56
CA MET A 1 -9.51 66.73 43.75
C MET A 1 -10.92 66.32 43.30
N LEU A 2 -11.40 65.14 43.75
CA LEU A 2 -12.78 64.72 44.11
C LEU A 2 -13.94 64.85 43.06
N THR A 3 -14.50 63.74 42.49
CA THR A 3 -15.73 62.91 42.82
C THR A 3 -17.10 63.64 42.82
N LYS A 4 -18.28 63.14 42.36
CA LYS A 4 -18.82 61.86 41.80
C LYS A 4 -20.31 62.03 41.35
N SER A 5 -20.90 61.00 40.69
CA SER A 5 -22.35 60.58 40.64
C SER A 5 -23.22 61.18 39.49
N VAL A 6 -23.67 60.52 38.40
CA VAL A 6 -24.34 59.23 38.04
C VAL A 6 -25.90 59.24 38.12
N LEU A 7 -26.52 58.64 37.07
CA LEU A 7 -27.95 58.28 36.77
C LEU A 7 -28.69 59.25 35.82
N SER A 8 -29.42 58.83 34.77
CA SER A 8 -30.00 57.53 34.40
C SER A 8 -30.09 57.39 32.87
N LYS A 9 -30.04 56.15 32.35
CA LYS A 9 -30.44 55.83 30.97
C LYS A 9 -31.44 54.68 31.02
N SER A 10 -32.51 54.85 30.27
CA SER A 10 -33.71 54.04 30.18
C SER A 10 -33.44 52.60 29.73
N GLU A 11 -34.15 51.69 30.39
CA GLU A 11 -34.41 50.31 30.02
C GLU A 11 -35.04 50.23 28.61
N SER A 12 -34.47 49.41 27.73
CA SER A 12 -35.16 48.92 26.53
C SER A 12 -34.73 47.50 26.24
N ASP A 13 -35.67 46.60 26.50
CA ASP A 13 -35.85 45.21 26.10
C ASP A 13 -34.79 44.57 25.18
N THR A 14 -34.10 43.57 25.73
CA THR A 14 -33.49 42.47 24.96
C THR A 14 -34.18 41.16 25.35
N PRO A 15 -34.68 40.36 24.39
CA PRO A 15 -35.33 39.10 24.73
C PRO A 15 -34.27 38.11 25.25
N ASP A 16 -34.56 37.56 26.43
CA ASP A 16 -33.75 36.62 27.19
C ASP A 16 -33.50 35.32 26.39
N ILE A 17 -32.34 35.24 25.75
CA ILE A 17 -31.85 34.08 24.99
C ILE A 17 -31.78 32.81 25.88
N GLN A 18 -31.70 32.97 27.21
CA GLN A 18 -31.62 31.82 28.12
C GLN A 18 -32.95 31.05 28.25
N ARG A 19 -34.08 31.65 27.89
CA ARG A 19 -35.39 30.99 27.97
C ARG A 19 -35.64 30.05 26.78
N THR A 20 -35.10 30.38 25.60
CA THR A 20 -35.16 29.55 24.39
C THR A 20 -34.22 28.35 24.40
N LEU A 21 -33.16 28.36 25.21
CA LEU A 21 -32.23 27.23 25.35
C LEU A 21 -32.76 26.08 26.22
N ARG A 22 -33.85 26.28 26.97
CA ARG A 22 -34.48 25.23 27.80
C ARG A 22 -35.50 24.37 27.07
N ALA A 23 -35.80 24.65 25.80
CA ALA A 23 -36.77 23.90 25.01
C ALA A 23 -36.14 23.08 23.86
N PHE A 24 -34.82 22.98 23.79
CA PHE A 24 -34.17 21.99 22.94
C PHE A 24 -33.93 20.72 23.75
N ASN A 25 -34.90 19.82 23.71
CA ASN A 25 -34.80 18.50 24.29
C ASN A 25 -33.69 17.72 23.56
N TRP A 26 -32.47 17.69 24.10
CA TRP A 26 -31.34 16.85 23.64
C TRP A 26 -31.56 15.34 23.85
N SER A 27 -32.82 14.89 23.85
CA SER A 27 -33.17 13.47 23.89
C SER A 27 -33.10 12.87 22.47
N VAL A 28 -31.95 12.97 21.81
CA VAL A 28 -31.65 12.02 20.73
C VAL A 28 -31.25 10.73 21.44
N GLN A 29 -32.23 9.88 21.75
CA GLN A 29 -31.99 8.52 22.24
C GLN A 29 -31.39 7.68 21.10
N VAL A 30 -30.16 7.99 20.70
CA VAL A 30 -29.40 7.21 19.69
C VAL A 30 -29.01 5.82 20.23
N PHE A 31 -29.15 5.60 21.55
CA PHE A 31 -28.71 4.39 22.23
C PHE A 31 -29.86 3.54 22.81
N THR A 32 -30.89 3.24 22.01
CA THR A 32 -31.78 2.12 22.39
C THR A 32 -31.05 0.79 22.13
N PRO A 33 -31.19 -0.24 22.99
CA PRO A 33 -30.57 -1.55 22.76
C PRO A 33 -30.94 -2.17 21.40
N LYS A 34 -32.16 -1.86 20.91
CA LYS A 34 -32.64 -2.26 19.60
C LYS A 34 -31.89 -1.57 18.45
N ALA A 35 -31.61 -0.27 18.57
CA ALA A 35 -30.78 0.44 17.59
C ALA A 35 -29.35 -0.09 17.60
N ALA A 36 -28.76 -0.32 18.79
CA ALA A 36 -27.44 -0.92 18.92
C ALA A 36 -27.36 -2.31 18.27
N ALA A 37 -28.38 -3.16 18.47
CA ALA A 37 -28.46 -4.47 17.83
C ALA A 37 -28.58 -4.35 16.30
N LEU A 38 -29.40 -3.43 15.79
CA LEU A 38 -29.55 -3.20 14.36
C LEU A 38 -28.24 -2.72 13.71
N PHE A 39 -27.52 -1.80 14.36
CA PHE A 39 -26.22 -1.34 13.91
C PHE A 39 -25.17 -2.46 13.93
N ALA A 40 -25.14 -3.29 14.98
CA ALA A 40 -24.22 -4.42 15.06
C ALA A 40 -24.49 -5.47 13.96
N VAL A 41 -25.76 -5.81 13.73
CA VAL A 41 -26.16 -6.76 12.66
C VAL A 41 -25.83 -6.19 11.28
N THR A 42 -26.18 -4.93 11.02
CA THR A 42 -25.90 -4.29 9.73
C THR A 42 -24.40 -4.14 9.52
N GLY A 43 -23.64 -3.74 10.54
CA GLY A 43 -22.19 -3.63 10.50
C GLY A 43 -21.51 -4.98 10.26
N ALA A 44 -21.95 -6.04 10.93
CA ALA A 44 -21.45 -7.39 10.69
C ALA A 44 -21.78 -7.86 9.26
N ALA A 45 -23.02 -7.66 8.79
CA ALA A 45 -23.43 -8.02 7.43
C ALA A 45 -22.61 -7.28 6.37
N LEU A 46 -22.38 -5.97 6.55
CA LEU A 46 -21.56 -5.15 5.66
C LEU A 46 -20.08 -5.58 5.71
N PHE A 47 -19.56 -5.88 6.90
CA PHE A 47 -18.20 -6.39 7.07
C PHE A 47 -17.99 -7.73 6.34
N PHE A 48 -18.91 -8.68 6.50
CA PHE A 48 -18.85 -9.96 5.77
C PHE A 48 -19.04 -9.77 4.27
N TYR A 49 -19.93 -8.87 3.84
CA TYR A 49 -20.12 -8.54 2.43
C TYR A 49 -18.84 -7.97 1.81
N PHE A 50 -18.25 -6.93 2.43
CA PHE A 50 -17.01 -6.32 1.93
C PHE A 50 -15.83 -7.28 1.95
N ARG A 51 -15.75 -8.15 2.96
CA ARG A 51 -14.73 -9.19 3.02
C ARG A 51 -14.91 -10.20 1.87
N SER A 52 -16.12 -10.72 1.67
CA SER A 52 -16.40 -11.65 0.56
C SER A 52 -16.12 -11.03 -0.80
N GLU A 53 -16.46 -9.75 -0.99
CA GLU A 53 -16.22 -9.06 -2.25
C GLU A 53 -14.73 -8.81 -2.49
N LYS A 54 -13.96 -8.46 -1.44
CA LYS A 54 -12.50 -8.41 -1.51
C LYS A 54 -11.90 -9.76 -1.89
N ASP A 55 -12.38 -10.85 -1.28
CA ASP A 55 -11.88 -12.20 -1.56
C ASP A 55 -12.12 -12.58 -3.03
N LYS A 56 -13.29 -12.25 -3.60
CA LYS A 56 -13.58 -12.47 -5.03
C LYS A 56 -12.68 -11.63 -5.95
N LEU A 57 -12.48 -10.35 -5.64
CA LEU A 57 -11.63 -9.47 -6.44
C LEU A 57 -10.15 -9.88 -6.37
N GLN A 58 -9.70 -10.47 -5.26
CA GLN A 58 -8.37 -11.05 -5.16
C GLN A 58 -8.27 -12.35 -5.96
N GLU A 59 -9.32 -13.18 -5.94
CA GLU A 59 -9.37 -14.40 -6.75
C GLU A 59 -9.35 -14.12 -8.25
N GLN A 60 -10.09 -13.11 -8.72
CA GLN A 60 -10.03 -12.68 -10.12
C GLN A 60 -8.62 -12.22 -10.50
N ARG A 61 -7.95 -11.45 -9.63
CA ARG A 61 -6.57 -10.98 -9.85
C ARG A 61 -5.52 -12.09 -9.82
N ARG A 62 -5.76 -13.20 -9.12
CA ARG A 62 -4.84 -14.35 -9.11
C ARG A 62 -4.73 -15.01 -10.49
N GLY A 63 -5.75 -14.93 -11.34
CA GLY A 63 -5.74 -15.52 -12.68
C GLY A 63 -5.40 -14.54 -13.82
N GLU A 64 -5.21 -13.25 -13.52
CA GLU A 64 -4.95 -12.24 -14.53
C GLU A 64 -3.49 -12.25 -15.00
N VAL A 65 -3.32 -12.20 -16.32
CA VAL A 65 -1.99 -12.08 -16.92
C VAL A 65 -1.49 -10.65 -16.70
N PHE A 66 -0.47 -10.51 -15.85
CA PHE A 66 0.21 -9.25 -15.64
C PHE A 66 1.19 -8.98 -16.80
N THR A 67 1.12 -7.79 -17.38
CA THR A 67 1.96 -7.40 -18.53
C THR A 67 2.69 -6.09 -18.25
N GLU A 68 3.65 -5.71 -19.10
CA GLU A 68 4.33 -4.41 -18.94
C GLU A 68 3.37 -3.21 -19.00
N LYS A 69 2.18 -3.39 -19.59
CA LYS A 69 1.16 -2.33 -19.68
C LYS A 69 0.56 -1.98 -18.34
N ASP A 70 0.54 -2.93 -17.40
CA ASP A 70 0.00 -2.76 -16.05
C ASP A 70 0.95 -1.92 -15.17
N LEU A 71 2.21 -1.75 -15.60
CA LEU A 71 3.19 -0.85 -14.98
C LEU A 71 3.00 0.61 -15.42
N LEU A 72 2.25 0.87 -16.49
CA LEU A 72 2.12 2.21 -17.05
C LEU A 72 1.24 3.10 -16.17
N GLY A 73 1.61 4.39 -16.10
CA GLY A 73 0.88 5.40 -15.34
C GLY A 73 1.12 5.34 -13.83
N LYS A 74 2.05 4.51 -13.34
CA LYS A 74 2.45 4.42 -11.93
C LYS A 74 3.95 4.26 -11.81
N TRP A 75 4.51 4.75 -10.71
CA TRP A 75 5.87 4.38 -10.34
C TRP A 75 5.85 2.96 -9.83
N SER A 76 6.83 2.14 -10.21
CA SER A 76 6.89 0.75 -9.76
C SER A 76 8.22 0.44 -9.09
N LEU A 77 8.17 -0.22 -7.95
CA LEU A 77 9.34 -0.72 -7.23
C LEU A 77 9.30 -2.24 -7.25
N ILE A 78 10.17 -2.84 -8.07
CA ILE A 78 10.14 -4.27 -8.40
C ILE A 78 11.27 -4.98 -7.67
N TYR A 79 10.94 -6.08 -6.99
CA TYR A 79 11.91 -6.96 -6.35
C TYR A 79 11.76 -8.39 -6.84
N PHE A 80 12.90 -9.04 -7.08
CA PHE A 80 12.98 -10.45 -7.46
C PHE A 80 13.40 -11.26 -6.24
N GLY A 81 12.63 -12.28 -5.89
CA GLY A 81 12.92 -13.16 -4.75
C GLY A 81 12.11 -14.45 -4.82
N PHE A 82 12.02 -15.18 -3.71
CA PHE A 82 11.23 -16.42 -3.63
C PHE A 82 10.66 -16.56 -2.23
N THR A 83 9.51 -17.24 -2.09
CA THR A 83 8.77 -17.25 -0.81
C THR A 83 9.45 -18.07 0.30
N ASN A 84 10.30 -19.03 -0.08
CA ASN A 84 11.04 -19.90 0.84
C ASN A 84 12.42 -19.34 1.28
N CYS A 85 12.68 -18.05 1.10
CA CYS A 85 13.96 -17.48 1.53
C CYS A 85 13.99 -17.32 3.07
N PRO A 86 15.01 -17.87 3.76
CA PRO A 86 15.00 -17.92 5.23
C PRO A 86 15.14 -16.54 5.88
N ASP A 87 15.93 -15.63 5.31
CA ASP A 87 16.31 -14.37 5.99
C ASP A 87 16.22 -13.12 5.10
N ILE A 88 16.76 -13.17 3.86
CA ILE A 88 17.00 -11.93 3.10
C ILE A 88 15.73 -11.37 2.43
N CYS A 89 14.89 -12.21 1.83
CA CYS A 89 13.69 -11.70 1.16
C CYS A 89 12.70 -11.03 2.12
N PRO A 90 12.40 -11.59 3.31
CA PRO A 90 11.55 -10.91 4.29
C PRO A 90 12.12 -9.54 4.71
N GLU A 91 13.42 -9.46 5.02
CA GLU A 91 14.09 -8.21 5.41
C GLU A 91 13.97 -7.13 4.32
N GLU A 92 14.19 -7.50 3.05
CA GLU A 92 14.08 -6.58 1.93
C GLU A 92 12.63 -6.16 1.65
N LEU A 93 11.66 -7.06 1.80
CA LEU A 93 10.24 -6.73 1.64
C LEU A 93 9.72 -5.82 2.75
N ASP A 94 10.17 -5.99 4.00
CA ASP A 94 9.86 -5.08 5.09
C ASP A 94 10.44 -3.69 4.83
N LYS A 95 11.71 -3.60 4.40
CA LYS A 95 12.36 -2.34 4.01
C LYS A 95 11.60 -1.64 2.88
N MET A 96 11.18 -2.39 1.86
CA MET A 96 10.40 -1.85 0.74
C MET A 96 9.03 -1.34 1.21
N SER A 97 8.36 -2.09 2.08
CA SER A 97 7.04 -1.73 2.61
C SER A 97 7.12 -0.44 3.43
N ALA A 98 8.12 -0.32 4.32
CA ALA A 98 8.38 0.89 5.09
C ALA A 98 8.67 2.11 4.19
N ALA A 99 9.51 1.92 3.16
CA ALA A 99 9.81 2.97 2.19
C ALA A 99 8.55 3.44 1.43
N VAL A 100 7.72 2.50 0.95
CA VAL A 100 6.47 2.82 0.26
C VAL A 100 5.48 3.52 1.19
N GLU A 101 5.34 3.09 2.45
CA GLU A 101 4.47 3.77 3.40
C GLU A 101 4.90 5.20 3.71
N LYS A 102 6.22 5.46 3.80
CA LYS A 102 6.74 6.83 3.96
C LYS A 102 6.46 7.68 2.73
N LEU A 103 6.68 7.14 1.53
CA LEU A 103 6.38 7.83 0.26
C LEU A 103 4.87 8.08 0.09
N ASP A 104 4.03 7.12 0.46
CA ASP A 104 2.58 7.21 0.37
C ASP A 104 2.02 8.32 1.29
N LYS A 105 2.68 8.61 2.43
CA LYS A 105 2.32 9.74 3.30
C LYS A 105 2.63 11.11 2.67
N GLU A 106 3.63 11.19 1.80
CA GLU A 106 4.08 12.45 1.18
C GLU A 106 3.36 12.73 -0.14
N TYR A 107 3.23 11.71 -0.99
CA TYR A 107 2.75 11.84 -2.37
C TYR A 107 1.41 11.13 -2.62
N GLY A 108 0.90 10.38 -1.65
CA GLY A 108 -0.21 9.46 -1.86
C GLY A 108 0.25 8.15 -2.53
N PRO A 109 -0.70 7.27 -2.88
CA PRO A 109 -0.46 5.88 -3.29
C PRO A 109 0.14 5.70 -4.71
N ILE A 110 1.21 6.44 -5.04
CA ILE A 110 1.78 6.56 -6.39
C ILE A 110 2.84 5.50 -6.73
N VAL A 111 3.51 4.93 -5.71
CA VAL A 111 4.54 3.89 -5.91
C VAL A 111 3.95 2.51 -5.67
N GLN A 112 3.85 1.71 -6.72
CA GLN A 112 3.37 0.34 -6.69
C GLN A 112 4.52 -0.63 -6.35
N PRO A 113 4.53 -1.25 -5.15
CA PRO A 113 5.49 -2.30 -4.86
C PRO A 113 5.08 -3.60 -5.57
N ILE A 114 6.06 -4.30 -6.15
CA ILE A 114 5.87 -5.53 -6.93
C ILE A 114 6.93 -6.55 -6.51
N PHE A 115 6.47 -7.76 -6.18
CA PHE A 115 7.30 -8.92 -5.91
C PHE A 115 7.18 -9.91 -7.08
N ILE A 116 8.30 -10.33 -7.65
CA ILE A 116 8.36 -11.35 -8.69
C ILE A 116 9.08 -12.57 -8.13
N SER A 117 8.36 -13.69 -8.06
CA SER A 117 8.97 -14.98 -7.68
C SER A 117 9.90 -15.48 -8.78
N VAL A 118 11.10 -15.93 -8.40
CA VAL A 118 12.06 -16.60 -9.30
C VAL A 118 12.06 -18.12 -9.14
N ASP A 119 11.13 -18.68 -8.37
CA ASP A 119 11.06 -20.12 -8.06
C ASP A 119 9.71 -20.75 -8.42
N PRO A 120 9.43 -20.95 -9.72
CA PRO A 120 8.12 -21.42 -10.19
C PRO A 120 7.79 -22.86 -9.77
N ALA A 121 8.79 -23.64 -9.33
CA ALA A 121 8.57 -25.03 -8.92
C ALA A 121 7.87 -25.12 -7.56
N ARG A 122 8.11 -24.16 -6.67
CA ARG A 122 7.53 -24.11 -5.32
C ARG A 122 6.53 -22.99 -5.15
N ASP A 123 6.77 -21.83 -5.77
CA ASP A 123 5.95 -20.63 -5.59
C ASP A 123 4.72 -20.63 -6.49
N SER A 124 3.66 -21.28 -6.01
CA SER A 124 2.34 -21.23 -6.64
C SER A 124 1.68 -19.84 -6.49
N VAL A 125 0.76 -19.49 -7.39
CA VAL A 125 0.02 -18.22 -7.33
C VAL A 125 -0.64 -17.99 -5.96
N PRO A 126 -1.36 -18.96 -5.36
CA PRO A 126 -1.96 -18.75 -4.02
C PRO A 126 -0.92 -18.54 -2.92
N GLN A 127 0.22 -19.22 -3.01
CA GLN A 127 1.32 -19.10 -2.04
C GLN A 127 1.97 -17.72 -2.12
N VAL A 128 2.31 -17.25 -3.32
CA VAL A 128 2.85 -15.91 -3.54
C VAL A 128 1.87 -14.84 -3.06
N ALA A 129 0.58 -14.98 -3.40
CA ALA A 129 -0.45 -14.05 -2.97
C ALA A 129 -0.58 -13.98 -1.44
N ARG A 130 -0.48 -15.13 -0.75
CA ARG A 130 -0.48 -15.18 0.71
C ARG A 130 0.77 -14.51 1.28
N TYR A 131 1.95 -14.85 0.76
CA TYR A 131 3.22 -14.31 1.20
C TYR A 131 3.25 -12.78 1.11
N VAL A 132 2.92 -12.20 -0.05
CA VAL A 132 2.94 -10.74 -0.23
C VAL A 132 1.91 -10.01 0.63
N SER A 133 0.79 -10.66 0.97
CA SER A 133 -0.25 -10.06 1.81
C SER A 133 0.17 -9.82 3.26
N GLU A 134 1.23 -10.49 3.72
CA GLU A 134 1.78 -10.35 5.07
C GLU A 134 2.63 -9.08 5.21
N PHE A 135 3.20 -8.57 4.10
CA PHE A 135 4.09 -7.41 4.11
C PHE A 135 3.35 -6.09 3.88
N HIS A 136 2.60 -5.97 2.77
CA HIS A 136 1.93 -4.71 2.44
C HIS A 136 0.66 -4.92 1.60
N PRO A 137 -0.46 -4.23 1.92
CA PRO A 137 -1.75 -4.47 1.27
C PRO A 137 -1.79 -4.10 -0.22
N ARG A 138 -0.86 -3.26 -0.69
CA ARG A 138 -0.69 -2.92 -2.11
C ARG A 138 0.35 -3.78 -2.80
N LEU A 139 1.12 -4.63 -2.11
CA LEU A 139 2.17 -5.43 -2.74
C LEU A 139 1.55 -6.43 -3.72
N VAL A 140 1.96 -6.34 -4.99
CA VAL A 140 1.51 -7.25 -6.04
C VAL A 140 2.54 -8.36 -6.16
N GLY A 141 2.09 -9.61 -5.96
CA GLY A 141 2.92 -10.80 -6.14
C GLY A 141 2.70 -11.42 -7.51
N LEU A 142 3.79 -11.64 -8.24
CA LEU A 142 3.81 -12.22 -9.58
C LEU A 142 4.61 -13.53 -9.57
N THR A 143 4.09 -14.53 -10.27
CA THR A 143 4.77 -15.79 -10.57
C THR A 143 4.33 -16.26 -11.95
N GLY A 144 4.99 -17.26 -12.53
CA GLY A 144 4.70 -17.72 -13.88
C GLY A 144 5.41 -19.02 -14.25
N ASP A 145 5.34 -19.40 -15.51
CA ASP A 145 6.12 -20.55 -15.98
C ASP A 145 7.63 -20.22 -16.04
N TYR A 146 8.45 -21.27 -16.03
CA TYR A 146 9.91 -21.13 -16.04
C TYR A 146 10.41 -20.35 -17.27
N ALA A 147 9.76 -20.51 -18.43
CA ALA A 147 10.16 -19.82 -19.65
C ALA A 147 9.93 -18.31 -19.56
N THR A 148 8.78 -17.89 -19.03
CA THR A 148 8.40 -16.49 -18.80
C THR A 148 9.31 -15.89 -17.75
N LEU A 149 9.51 -16.56 -16.62
CA LEU A 149 10.41 -16.07 -15.56
C LEU A 149 11.84 -15.92 -16.05
N LYS A 150 12.35 -16.87 -16.84
CA LYS A 150 13.68 -16.77 -17.44
C LYS A 150 13.79 -15.59 -18.41
N ALA A 151 12.75 -15.33 -19.20
CA ALA A 151 12.70 -14.18 -20.10
C ALA A 151 12.66 -12.86 -19.31
N THR A 152 11.84 -12.78 -18.26
CA THR A 152 11.72 -11.61 -17.38
C THR A 152 13.04 -11.35 -16.65
N CYS A 153 13.64 -12.36 -16.01
CA CYS A 153 14.93 -12.22 -15.34
C CYS A 153 16.01 -11.74 -16.32
N LYS A 154 16.01 -12.27 -17.56
CA LYS A 154 16.93 -11.80 -18.61
C LYS A 154 16.71 -10.34 -18.98
N ALA A 155 15.46 -9.87 -19.08
CA ALA A 155 15.13 -8.48 -19.40
C ALA A 155 15.63 -7.52 -18.32
N TYR A 156 15.49 -7.90 -17.05
CA TYR A 156 15.98 -7.12 -15.90
C TYR A 156 17.45 -7.41 -15.53
N ARG A 157 18.11 -8.29 -16.29
CA ARG A 157 19.48 -8.78 -16.04
C ARG A 157 19.68 -9.36 -14.63
N VAL A 158 18.61 -9.95 -14.09
CA VAL A 158 18.62 -10.67 -12.82
C VAL A 158 19.26 -12.03 -13.06
N TYR A 159 20.32 -12.31 -12.31
CA TYR A 159 20.86 -13.65 -12.22
C TYR A 159 20.00 -14.47 -11.27
N PHE A 160 19.63 -15.68 -11.69
CA PHE A 160 19.04 -16.68 -10.81
C PHE A 160 19.66 -18.05 -11.10
N SER A 161 19.92 -18.85 -10.06
CA SER A 161 20.42 -20.22 -10.18
C SER A 161 19.70 -21.15 -9.22
N THR A 162 19.03 -22.14 -9.78
CA THR A 162 18.43 -23.26 -9.04
C THR A 162 19.38 -24.46 -9.11
N PRO A 163 19.55 -25.25 -8.03
CA PRO A 163 20.37 -26.46 -8.09
C PRO A 163 19.89 -27.42 -9.20
N PRO A 164 20.80 -28.11 -9.93
CA PRO A 164 20.45 -28.89 -11.12
C PRO A 164 19.44 -30.02 -10.91
N ASP A 165 19.40 -30.59 -9.70
CA ASP A 165 18.57 -31.75 -9.34
C ASP A 165 17.40 -31.38 -8.41
N ALA A 166 17.17 -30.08 -8.20
CA ALA A 166 16.16 -29.59 -7.28
C ALA A 166 14.74 -29.97 -7.72
N LYS A 167 14.03 -30.73 -6.90
CA LYS A 167 12.60 -31.01 -7.03
C LYS A 167 11.79 -30.03 -6.21
N ALA A 168 10.51 -29.86 -6.54
CA ALA A 168 9.60 -29.00 -5.79
C ALA A 168 9.51 -29.37 -4.29
N ASP A 169 9.75 -30.64 -3.96
CA ASP A 169 9.69 -31.16 -2.59
C ASP A 169 11.02 -30.97 -1.83
N ASP A 170 12.09 -30.54 -2.51
CA ASP A 170 13.41 -30.36 -1.92
C ASP A 170 13.55 -28.97 -1.29
N ASP A 171 14.23 -28.91 -0.15
CA ASP A 171 14.64 -27.66 0.48
C ASP A 171 15.94 -27.17 -0.17
N TYR A 172 15.80 -26.36 -1.21
CA TYR A 172 16.93 -25.66 -1.86
C TYR A 172 16.80 -24.15 -1.76
N LEU A 173 17.95 -23.48 -1.85
CA LEU A 173 18.01 -22.03 -2.01
C LEU A 173 18.19 -21.67 -3.48
N VAL A 174 17.56 -20.58 -3.89
CA VAL A 174 17.78 -19.97 -5.20
C VAL A 174 18.72 -18.81 -5.00
N ASP A 175 19.91 -18.87 -5.60
CA ASP A 175 20.78 -17.70 -5.65
C ASP A 175 20.14 -16.68 -6.59
N HIS A 176 19.75 -15.52 -6.08
CA HIS A 176 19.20 -14.44 -6.89
C HIS A 176 19.83 -13.08 -6.55
N SER A 177 19.71 -12.15 -7.50
CA SER A 177 20.19 -10.78 -7.30
C SER A 177 19.27 -10.02 -6.35
N ILE A 178 19.85 -9.38 -5.33
CA ILE A 178 19.13 -8.69 -4.24
C ILE A 178 19.08 -7.19 -4.56
N PHE A 179 18.31 -6.85 -5.61
CA PHE A 179 18.11 -5.46 -6.04
C PHE A 179 16.62 -5.11 -6.12
N PHE A 180 16.29 -3.89 -5.73
CA PHE A 180 15.05 -3.24 -6.14
C PHE A 180 15.28 -2.48 -7.44
N TYR A 181 14.37 -2.65 -8.39
CA TYR A 181 14.35 -1.94 -9.65
C TYR A 181 13.24 -0.90 -9.61
N PHE A 182 13.62 0.37 -9.79
CA PHE A 182 12.69 1.48 -9.82
C PHE A 182 12.37 1.86 -11.26
N MET A 183 11.07 1.84 -11.58
CA MET A 183 10.54 2.05 -12.91
C MET A 183 9.67 3.30 -12.93
N ASP A 184 9.78 4.08 -14.01
CA ASP A 184 8.95 5.26 -14.23
C ASP A 184 7.52 4.89 -14.71
N PRO A 185 6.59 5.86 -14.74
CA PRO A 185 5.24 5.67 -15.26
C PRO A 185 5.16 5.33 -16.76
N HIS A 186 6.27 5.40 -17.49
CA HIS A 186 6.38 4.91 -18.86
C HIS A 186 6.91 3.48 -18.95
N GLY A 187 7.13 2.80 -17.81
CA GLY A 187 7.68 1.46 -17.75
C GLY A 187 9.17 1.40 -18.07
N ARG A 188 9.90 2.52 -17.98
CA ARG A 188 11.34 2.58 -18.21
C ARG A 188 12.10 2.44 -16.90
N PHE A 189 13.25 1.77 -16.98
CA PHE A 189 14.16 1.67 -15.85
C PHE A 189 14.74 3.05 -15.51
N VAL A 190 14.68 3.41 -14.23
CA VAL A 190 15.23 4.67 -13.69
C VAL A 190 16.44 4.36 -12.84
N ASP A 191 16.29 3.47 -11.87
CA ASP A 191 17.33 3.23 -10.89
C ASP A 191 17.28 1.83 -10.26
N ALA A 192 18.39 1.41 -9.66
CA ALA A 192 18.49 0.16 -8.90
C ALA A 192 19.09 0.39 -7.50
N PHE A 193 18.51 -0.31 -6.52
CA PHE A 193 18.92 -0.27 -5.12
C PHE A 193 19.37 -1.66 -4.69
N GLY A 194 20.64 -1.82 -4.33
CA GLY A 194 21.14 -3.10 -3.81
C GLY A 194 20.90 -3.24 -2.31
N LYS A 195 21.23 -4.40 -1.76
CA LYS A 195 21.15 -4.66 -0.30
C LYS A 195 21.80 -3.58 0.58
N VAL A 196 22.90 -2.98 0.12
CA VAL A 196 23.64 -1.93 0.85
C VAL A 196 22.89 -0.61 0.95
N SER A 197 21.87 -0.39 0.12
CA SER A 197 21.04 0.82 0.17
C SER A 197 20.08 0.73 1.36
N THR A 198 20.11 1.77 2.18
CA THR A 198 19.21 1.93 3.33
C THR A 198 17.82 2.32 2.87
N GLU A 199 16.84 2.22 3.77
CA GLU A 199 15.46 2.67 3.51
C GLU A 199 15.45 4.16 3.13
N GLU A 200 16.21 4.98 3.86
CA GLU A 200 16.35 6.42 3.61
C GLU A 200 16.97 6.71 2.23
N ASP A 201 17.99 5.96 1.81
CA ASP A 201 18.60 6.12 0.48
C ASP A 201 17.58 5.86 -0.65
N VAL A 202 16.75 4.83 -0.48
CA VAL A 202 15.69 4.48 -1.43
C VAL A 202 14.69 5.63 -1.53
N ILE A 203 14.20 6.11 -0.39
CA ILE A 203 13.22 7.20 -0.34
C ILE A 203 13.77 8.48 -0.95
N GLU A 204 15.01 8.87 -0.61
CA GLU A 204 15.62 10.10 -1.10
C GLU A 204 15.78 10.07 -2.63
N ARG A 205 16.29 8.96 -3.17
CA ARG A 205 16.49 8.80 -4.62
C ARG A 205 15.15 8.73 -5.35
N VAL A 206 14.16 8.02 -4.82
CA VAL A 206 12.80 8.01 -5.38
C VAL A 206 12.20 9.42 -5.38
N ARG A 207 12.33 10.17 -4.28
CA ARG A 207 11.84 11.55 -4.16
C ARG A 207 12.47 12.47 -5.21
N LYS A 208 13.77 12.33 -5.41
CA LYS A 208 14.52 13.08 -6.42
C LYS A 208 13.99 12.83 -7.82
N GLU A 209 13.76 11.57 -8.18
CA GLU A 209 13.27 11.21 -9.51
C GLU A 209 11.81 11.60 -9.73
N ILE A 210 10.95 11.53 -8.71
CA ILE A 210 9.58 12.06 -8.78
C ILE A 210 9.59 13.57 -9.02
N THR A 211 10.41 14.32 -8.27
CA THR A 211 10.52 15.77 -8.42
C THR A 211 11.05 16.15 -9.81
N ARG A 212 12.05 15.40 -10.29
CA ARG A 212 12.61 15.57 -11.63
C ARG A 212 11.54 15.32 -12.71
N TRP A 213 10.75 14.26 -12.56
CA TRP A 213 9.66 13.93 -13.47
C TRP A 213 8.61 15.03 -13.54
N GLU A 214 8.18 15.56 -12.39
CA GLU A 214 7.23 16.68 -12.34
C GLU A 214 7.80 17.92 -13.06
N GLY A 215 9.11 18.18 -12.91
CA GLY A 215 9.80 19.26 -13.59
C GLY A 215 9.92 19.08 -15.11
N GLU A 216 10.19 17.87 -15.59
CA GLU A 216 10.37 17.57 -17.02
C GLU A 216 9.04 17.46 -17.77
N THR A 217 8.02 16.85 -17.14
CA THR A 217 6.73 16.53 -17.81
C THR A 217 5.61 17.50 -17.46
N GLY A 218 5.75 18.29 -16.38
CA GLY A 218 4.69 19.13 -15.83
C GLY A 218 3.49 18.34 -15.29
N ARG A 219 3.60 17.01 -15.17
CA ARG A 219 2.51 16.12 -14.75
C ARG A 219 2.81 15.50 -13.39
N LYS A 220 1.84 15.60 -12.50
CA LYS A 220 1.77 14.77 -11.30
C LYS A 220 1.14 13.43 -11.65
N VAL A 221 1.67 12.37 -11.07
CA VAL A 221 1.22 10.98 -11.24
C VAL A 221 0.48 10.59 -9.98
#